data_AF-A0AA39W9I0-F1
#
_entry.id   AF-A0AA39W9I0-F1
#
_cell.length_a   1.000
_cell.length_b   1.000
_cell.length_c   1.000
_cell.angle_alpha   90.00
_cell.angle_beta   90.00
_cell.angle_gamma   90.00
#
_symmetry.space_group_name_H-M   'P 1'
#
loop_
_entity.id
_entity.type
_entity.pdbx_description
1 polymer ?
#
loop_
_entity_poly.entity_id
_entity_poly.type
_entity_poly.pdbx_seq_one_letter_code
_entity_poly.pdbx_strand_id
1 'polypeptide(L)'
;MVSLDPLDMLHPIEDEDQTTKVEATTETKTDSPPNNLAPNGSSSRKPNTITKAYPHLLSFDELPEWHKDNQYIREGYRPISGSAAVSFRSLLYLHNETINIYTHLIPAIAFIICEGAVLGHLHTTYYPAVKALDDLIFTAFILTAILCLSFSACYHTLTNHSVAVDNLWLRLDFVGIILLTVGDFVSGIYMVFWCERVLRIIYWSMILGLGVLDIGMLVGPKFQGRSWRRFRVMCFVGTGLSGFAPLAHGIYLFGWSQMMKQSGMPYYLAEGGC
;
A
#
# COMPACT_ATOMS: atom_id res chain seq x y z
N MET A 1 24.05 -29.76 -39.62
CA MET A 1 25.10 -28.76 -39.92
C MET A 1 24.86 -27.58 -39.00
N VAL A 2 25.64 -27.24 -37.99
CA VAL A 2 26.93 -27.74 -37.47
C VAL A 2 26.82 -27.66 -35.94
N SER A 3 27.25 -28.73 -35.28
CA SER A 3 27.41 -28.89 -33.84
C SER A 3 28.74 -28.23 -33.41
N LEU A 4 28.80 -27.62 -32.22
CA LEU A 4 30.03 -27.57 -31.44
C LEU A 4 29.69 -27.68 -29.95
N ASP A 5 30.30 -28.70 -29.35
CA ASP A 5 30.17 -29.19 -27.97
C ASP A 5 30.88 -28.29 -26.92
N PRO A 6 30.53 -28.48 -25.64
CA PRO A 6 31.21 -27.90 -24.48
C PRO A 6 32.22 -28.88 -23.87
N LEU A 7 33.50 -28.50 -23.70
CA LEU A 7 34.40 -28.93 -22.61
C LEU A 7 35.82 -28.39 -22.85
N ASP A 8 36.33 -27.63 -21.88
CA ASP A 8 37.74 -27.48 -21.48
C ASP A 8 37.74 -26.45 -20.33
N MET A 9 38.37 -26.59 -19.16
CA MET A 9 39.13 -27.65 -18.50
C MET A 9 39.16 -27.32 -16.99
N LEU A 10 39.29 -28.35 -16.15
CA LEU A 10 39.71 -28.28 -14.74
C LEU A 10 41.05 -27.50 -14.60
N HIS A 11 41.49 -26.90 -13.49
CA HIS A 11 41.56 -27.31 -12.07
C HIS A 11 42.20 -26.14 -11.22
N PRO A 12 42.56 -26.29 -9.91
CA PRO A 12 41.97 -25.68 -8.70
C PRO A 12 42.85 -24.60 -8.00
N ILE A 13 42.66 -24.44 -6.67
CA ILE A 13 43.48 -23.74 -5.62
C ILE A 13 42.89 -22.36 -5.25
N GLU A 14 42.58 -21.95 -4.01
CA GLU A 14 43.03 -22.29 -2.64
C GLU A 14 41.97 -21.88 -1.60
N ASP A 15 41.94 -22.59 -0.46
CA ASP A 15 41.24 -22.23 0.78
C ASP A 15 41.91 -21.04 1.49
N GLU A 16 41.14 -20.14 2.10
CA GLU A 16 41.63 -19.43 3.30
C GLU A 16 40.48 -19.12 4.28
N ASP A 17 40.47 -19.91 5.35
CA ASP A 17 39.80 -19.69 6.63
C ASP A 17 40.58 -18.66 7.45
N GLN A 18 39.91 -17.62 7.95
CA GLN A 18 40.44 -16.78 9.03
C GLN A 18 39.45 -16.64 10.17
N THR A 19 39.40 -17.71 10.97
CA THR A 19 39.11 -17.68 12.39
C THR A 19 40.28 -17.03 13.14
N THR A 20 40.10 -15.80 13.64
CA THR A 20 41.06 -15.19 14.56
C THR A 20 40.59 -15.32 16.00
N LYS A 21 41.31 -16.16 16.76
CA LYS A 21 41.27 -16.28 18.22
C LYS A 21 41.71 -14.98 18.88
N VAL A 22 41.00 -14.55 19.93
CA VAL A 22 41.56 -13.67 20.96
C VAL A 22 41.32 -14.34 22.30
N GLU A 23 42.41 -14.80 22.91
CA GLU A 23 42.47 -15.24 24.30
C GLU A 23 43.73 -14.64 24.90
N ALA A 24 43.58 -13.80 25.93
CA ALA A 24 44.65 -13.47 26.88
C ALA A 24 44.05 -13.01 28.23
N THR A 25 44.38 -13.81 29.23
CA THR A 25 44.24 -13.71 30.69
C THR A 25 44.71 -12.39 31.31
N THR A 26 43.90 -11.77 32.19
CA THR A 26 43.97 -11.76 33.68
C THR A 26 44.90 -10.68 34.27
N GLU A 27 44.35 -9.73 35.02
CA GLU A 27 44.83 -9.38 36.37
C GLU A 27 43.86 -8.44 37.11
N THR A 28 43.60 -8.78 38.37
CA THR A 28 42.67 -8.16 39.32
C THR A 28 43.46 -7.27 40.27
N LYS A 29 43.02 -6.04 40.56
CA LYS A 29 43.27 -5.43 41.88
C LYS A 29 42.25 -4.35 42.25
N THR A 30 41.71 -4.54 43.45
CA THR A 30 40.82 -3.69 44.24
C THR A 30 41.54 -2.44 44.76
N ASP A 31 40.80 -1.33 44.95
CA ASP A 31 40.64 -0.67 46.25
C ASP A 31 39.86 0.66 46.14
N SER A 32 39.07 0.93 47.18
CA SER A 32 38.42 2.21 47.53
C SER A 32 38.41 2.30 49.06
N PRO A 33 38.12 3.45 49.72
CA PRO A 33 38.44 4.87 49.49
C PRO A 33 39.13 5.49 50.75
N PRO A 34 39.23 6.84 50.94
CA PRO A 34 38.17 7.50 51.72
C PRO A 34 37.84 8.97 51.36
N ASN A 35 36.67 9.38 51.87
CA ASN A 35 36.06 10.72 51.99
C ASN A 35 37.00 11.93 52.02
N ASN A 36 36.57 13.05 51.40
CA ASN A 36 36.41 14.33 52.11
C ASN A 36 35.52 15.37 51.37
N LEU A 37 34.71 16.00 52.22
CA LEU A 37 33.81 17.16 52.15
C LEU A 37 33.81 18.10 50.92
N ALA A 38 32.58 18.41 50.50
CA ALA A 38 32.22 19.55 49.64
C ALA A 38 32.28 20.90 50.38
N PRO A 39 32.28 22.02 49.64
CA PRO A 39 31.42 23.14 50.01
C PRO A 39 30.45 23.56 48.89
N ASN A 40 29.28 23.97 49.36
CA ASN A 40 28.10 24.43 48.66
C ASN A 40 28.36 25.37 47.45
N GLY A 41 27.96 24.91 46.27
CA GLY A 41 27.65 25.76 45.11
C GLY A 41 26.15 25.77 44.87
N SER A 42 25.53 26.94 44.98
CA SER A 42 24.10 27.17 44.71
C SER A 42 23.75 26.79 43.27
N SER A 43 23.15 25.61 43.09
CA SER A 43 22.53 25.20 41.82
C SER A 43 21.25 26.00 41.61
N SER A 44 21.36 27.07 40.81
CA SER A 44 20.23 27.68 40.13
C SER A 44 19.58 26.61 39.24
N ARG A 45 18.51 25.97 39.75
CA ARG A 45 17.60 25.17 38.93
C ARG A 45 16.92 26.11 37.95
N LYS A 46 17.45 26.17 36.73
CA LYS A 46 16.70 26.69 35.59
C LYS A 46 15.43 25.86 35.45
N PRO A 47 14.25 26.49 35.31
CA PRO A 47 13.02 25.75 35.11
C PRO A 47 13.13 24.95 33.82
N ASN A 48 13.00 23.62 33.92
CA ASN A 48 12.85 22.73 32.77
C ASN A 48 11.60 23.19 32.01
N THR A 49 11.82 23.99 30.99
CA THR A 49 10.79 24.33 30.03
C THR A 49 10.58 23.03 29.25
N ILE A 50 9.48 22.33 29.51
CA ILE A 50 9.06 21.20 28.69
C ILE A 50 8.64 21.80 27.34
N THR A 51 9.62 22.13 26.49
CA THR A 51 9.38 22.33 25.08
C THR A 51 8.82 21.01 24.58
N LYS A 52 7.61 21.02 24.02
CA LYS A 52 7.08 19.88 23.25
C LYS A 52 8.14 19.55 22.20
N ALA A 53 8.97 18.53 22.47
CA ALA A 53 9.98 18.09 21.54
C ALA A 53 9.24 17.45 20.38
N TYR A 54 9.10 18.20 19.28
CA TYR A 54 8.69 17.61 18.02
C TYR A 54 9.71 16.52 17.66
N PRO A 55 9.25 15.35 17.18
CA PRO A 55 10.18 14.30 16.79
C PRO A 55 11.11 14.83 15.70
N HIS A 56 12.41 14.57 15.87
CA HIS A 56 13.44 14.94 14.91
C HIS A 56 13.19 14.20 13.58
N LEU A 57 12.89 14.94 12.52
CA LEU A 57 12.74 14.41 11.17
C LEU A 57 14.09 14.37 10.46
N LEU A 58 14.25 13.40 9.56
CA LEU A 58 15.49 13.14 8.83
C LEU A 58 15.45 13.77 7.43
N SER A 59 16.63 14.09 6.92
CA SER A 59 16.91 14.36 5.51
C SER A 59 17.02 13.05 4.71
N PHE A 60 16.91 13.14 3.38
CA PHE A 60 17.02 12.00 2.47
C PHE A 60 18.34 11.26 2.62
N ASP A 61 19.43 11.97 2.88
CA ASP A 61 20.77 11.40 2.97
C ASP A 61 20.97 10.56 4.24
N GLU A 62 20.25 10.89 5.31
CA GLU A 62 20.26 10.20 6.60
C GLU A 62 19.44 8.89 6.60
N LEU A 63 18.65 8.65 5.56
CA LEU A 63 17.83 7.44 5.46
C LEU A 63 18.68 6.19 5.19
N PRO A 64 18.25 5.01 5.68
CA PRO A 64 18.80 3.76 5.21
C PRO A 64 18.41 3.52 3.75
N GLU A 65 19.27 2.81 3.00
CA GLU A 65 19.14 2.65 1.54
C GLU A 65 17.78 2.10 1.08
N TRP A 66 17.22 1.15 1.83
CA TRP A 66 15.91 0.56 1.55
C TRP A 66 14.75 1.58 1.61
N HIS A 67 14.90 2.65 2.39
CA HIS A 67 13.87 3.68 2.61
C HIS A 67 14.05 4.91 1.69
N LYS A 68 15.14 4.98 0.91
CA LYS A 68 15.48 6.11 0.01
C LYS A 68 14.66 6.13 -1.30
N ASP A 69 13.32 6.13 -1.24
CA ASP A 69 12.51 5.92 -2.46
C ASP A 69 12.59 7.04 -3.51
N ASN A 70 12.48 8.30 -3.07
CA ASN A 70 12.41 9.46 -3.96
C ASN A 70 13.39 10.56 -3.56
N GLN A 71 14.50 10.67 -4.30
CA GLN A 71 15.56 11.68 -4.10
C GLN A 71 15.09 13.14 -4.22
N TYR A 72 13.92 13.39 -4.82
CA TYR A 72 13.37 14.74 -4.94
C TYR A 72 12.70 15.23 -3.65
N ILE A 73 12.35 14.32 -2.73
CA ILE A 73 11.89 14.64 -1.38
C ILE A 73 13.13 14.71 -0.49
N ARG A 74 13.52 15.91 -0.08
CA ARG A 74 14.83 16.15 0.57
C ARG A 74 14.80 15.99 2.08
N GLU A 75 13.67 16.25 2.72
CA GLU A 75 13.54 16.36 4.18
C GLU A 75 12.15 15.91 4.64
N GLY A 76 11.99 15.78 5.96
CA GLY A 76 10.70 15.49 6.60
C GLY A 76 10.42 14.00 6.82
N TYR A 77 11.45 13.16 6.71
CA TYR A 77 11.31 11.72 6.91
C TYR A 77 11.24 11.33 8.38
N ARG A 78 10.43 10.32 8.69
CA ARG A 78 10.37 9.76 10.05
C ARG A 78 11.58 8.85 10.30
N PRO A 79 12.20 8.90 11.50
CA PRO A 79 13.18 7.89 11.90
C PRO A 79 12.59 6.48 11.89
N ILE A 80 13.45 5.49 11.68
CA ILE A 80 13.06 4.08 11.78
C ILE A 80 12.63 3.79 13.21
N SER A 81 11.36 3.44 13.39
CA SER A 81 10.72 3.35 14.70
C SER A 81 10.80 1.95 15.31
N GLY A 82 10.82 0.91 14.48
CA GLY A 82 10.65 -0.48 14.94
C GLY A 82 9.35 -0.74 15.70
N SER A 83 8.40 0.21 15.67
CA SER A 83 7.25 0.23 16.56
C SER A 83 6.02 0.77 15.86
N ALA A 84 4.99 -0.08 15.74
CA ALA A 84 3.70 0.33 15.20
C ALA A 84 3.09 1.47 16.01
N ALA A 85 3.17 1.43 17.34
CA ALA A 85 2.64 2.48 18.21
C ALA A 85 3.28 3.85 17.94
N VAL A 86 4.61 3.90 17.74
CA VAL A 86 5.31 5.14 17.38
C VAL A 86 4.92 5.61 15.97
N SER A 87 4.74 4.67 15.05
CA SER A 87 4.31 4.96 13.68
C SER A 87 2.89 5.54 13.64
N PHE A 88 1.92 4.95 14.36
CA PHE A 88 0.56 5.50 14.48
C PHE A 88 0.52 6.83 15.25
N ARG A 89 1.44 7.06 16.19
CA ARG A 89 1.56 8.38 16.84
C ARG A 89 1.99 9.47 15.86
N SER A 90 2.54 9.12 14.69
CA SER A 90 2.93 10.08 13.66
C SER A 90 1.77 10.80 12.99
N LEU A 91 0.55 10.26 13.09
CA LEU A 91 -0.67 10.94 12.65
C LEU A 91 -0.84 12.32 13.31
N LEU A 92 -0.21 12.55 14.47
CA LEU A 92 -0.36 13.78 15.25
C LEU A 92 0.64 14.88 14.88
N TYR A 93 1.53 14.68 13.90
CA TYR A 93 2.49 15.70 13.45
C TYR A 93 2.76 15.61 11.94
N LEU A 94 3.30 16.69 11.36
CA LEU A 94 3.57 16.78 9.93
C LEU A 94 4.90 16.10 9.57
N HIS A 95 4.90 15.34 8.47
CA HIS A 95 6.05 14.65 7.89
C HIS A 95 5.79 14.37 6.40
N ASN A 96 6.78 13.82 5.68
CA ASN A 96 6.72 13.58 4.23
C ASN A 96 5.52 12.70 3.78
N GLU A 97 5.07 11.75 4.61
CA GLU A 97 3.89 10.91 4.30
C GLU A 97 2.54 11.47 4.76
N THR A 98 2.45 12.66 5.39
CA THR A 98 1.19 13.10 6.02
C THR A 98 0.04 13.17 5.02
N ILE A 99 0.28 13.76 3.85
CA ILE A 99 -0.76 13.88 2.82
C ILE A 99 -1.13 12.49 2.26
N ASN A 100 -0.16 11.62 2.03
CA ASN A 100 -0.43 10.24 1.58
C ASN A 100 -1.30 9.48 2.58
N ILE A 101 -1.08 9.65 3.89
CA ILE A 101 -1.93 9.00 4.90
C ILE A 101 -3.35 9.59 4.88
N TYR A 102 -3.48 10.92 5.01
CA TYR A 102 -4.79 11.55 5.22
C TYR A 102 -5.69 11.52 3.98
N THR A 103 -5.12 11.54 2.77
CA THR A 103 -5.89 11.42 1.52
C THR A 103 -6.58 10.07 1.39
N HIS A 104 -6.04 9.02 2.01
CA HIS A 104 -6.67 7.69 2.03
C HIS A 104 -7.47 7.42 3.32
N LEU A 105 -6.97 7.87 4.48
CA LEU A 105 -7.59 7.63 5.79
C LEU A 105 -8.94 8.33 5.96
N ILE A 106 -9.05 9.60 5.55
CA ILE A 106 -10.30 10.37 5.71
C ILE A 106 -11.44 9.74 4.90
N PRO A 107 -11.27 9.41 3.61
CA PRO A 107 -12.31 8.73 2.85
C PRO A 107 -12.63 7.32 3.39
N ALA A 108 -11.64 6.56 3.85
CA ALA A 108 -11.90 5.25 4.47
C ALA A 108 -12.83 5.36 5.68
N ILE A 109 -12.55 6.30 6.60
CA ILE A 109 -13.40 6.56 7.77
C ILE A 109 -14.79 7.04 7.34
N ALA A 110 -14.86 7.96 6.37
CA ALA A 110 -16.12 8.48 5.86
C ALA A 110 -16.99 7.36 5.28
N PHE A 111 -16.43 6.45 4.47
CA PHE A 111 -17.19 5.31 3.93
C PHE A 111 -17.69 4.40 5.05
N ILE A 112 -16.85 4.02 6.01
CA ILE A 112 -17.24 3.17 7.14
C ILE A 112 -18.40 3.77 7.95
N ILE A 113 -18.39 5.08 8.18
CA ILE A 113 -19.41 5.75 9.00
C ILE A 113 -20.70 6.01 8.20
N CYS A 114 -20.57 6.44 6.94
CA CYS A 114 -21.69 6.97 6.18
C CYS A 114 -22.41 5.92 5.32
N GLU A 115 -21.77 4.79 4.99
CA GLU A 115 -22.32 3.78 4.08
C GLU A 115 -23.74 3.34 4.47
N GLY A 116 -23.95 2.91 5.71
CA GLY A 116 -25.26 2.44 6.17
C GLY A 116 -26.35 3.52 6.13
N ALA A 117 -25.99 4.77 6.44
CA ALA A 117 -26.93 5.89 6.38
C ALA A 117 -27.31 6.23 4.93
N VAL A 118 -26.34 6.21 4.02
CA VAL A 118 -26.56 6.45 2.58
C VAL A 118 -27.43 5.33 1.99
N LEU A 119 -27.08 4.07 2.22
CA LEU A 119 -27.86 2.92 1.76
C LEU A 119 -29.29 2.96 2.32
N GLY A 120 -29.46 3.25 3.62
CA GLY A 120 -30.77 3.39 4.24
C GLY A 120 -31.60 4.52 3.63
N HIS A 121 -30.99 5.67 3.33
CA HIS A 121 -31.68 6.77 2.65
C HIS A 121 -32.10 6.40 1.22
N LEU A 122 -31.21 5.74 0.47
CA LEU A 122 -31.50 5.28 -0.89
C LEU A 122 -32.66 4.28 -0.93
N HIS A 123 -32.63 3.28 -0.04
CA HIS A 123 -33.68 2.26 0.07
C HIS A 123 -35.03 2.88 0.46
N THR A 124 -35.06 3.81 1.41
CA THR A 124 -36.33 4.39 1.90
C THR A 124 -36.91 5.44 0.97
N THR A 125 -36.07 6.23 0.28
CA THR A 125 -36.53 7.41 -0.46
C THR A 125 -36.69 7.15 -1.95
N TYR A 126 -35.79 6.37 -2.55
CA TYR A 126 -35.72 6.22 -4.01
C TYR A 126 -36.02 4.79 -4.48
N TYR A 127 -35.57 3.77 -3.73
CA TYR A 127 -35.61 2.36 -4.18
C TYR A 127 -36.21 1.41 -3.13
N PRO A 128 -37.49 1.55 -2.76
CA PRO A 128 -38.12 0.74 -1.71
C PRO A 128 -38.32 -0.74 -2.05
N ALA A 129 -38.10 -1.12 -3.32
CA ALA A 129 -38.26 -2.49 -3.83
C ALA A 129 -36.93 -3.07 -4.38
N VAL A 130 -35.79 -2.57 -3.91
CA VAL A 130 -34.46 -3.07 -4.30
C VAL A 130 -34.29 -4.53 -3.87
N LYS A 131 -33.53 -5.30 -4.66
CA LYS A 131 -33.28 -6.72 -4.34
C LYS A 131 -32.05 -6.83 -3.46
N ALA A 132 -32.05 -7.83 -2.57
CA ALA A 132 -30.91 -8.12 -1.71
C ALA A 132 -29.59 -8.37 -2.48
N LEU A 133 -29.67 -8.86 -3.73
CA LEU A 133 -28.49 -9.04 -4.58
C LEU A 133 -27.87 -7.70 -5.00
N ASP A 134 -28.69 -6.66 -5.20
CA ASP A 134 -28.23 -5.34 -5.61
C ASP A 134 -27.49 -4.70 -4.45
N ASP A 135 -28.09 -4.74 -3.26
CA ASP A 135 -27.47 -4.29 -2.02
C ASP A 135 -26.15 -5.01 -1.76
N LEU A 136 -26.09 -6.34 -1.97
CA LEU A 136 -24.87 -7.10 -1.81
C LEU A 136 -23.76 -6.62 -2.76
N ILE A 137 -24.08 -6.38 -4.03
CA ILE A 137 -23.08 -5.96 -5.03
C ILE A 137 -22.58 -4.54 -4.73
N PHE A 138 -23.45 -3.61 -4.37
CA PHE A 138 -23.05 -2.26 -3.98
C PHE A 138 -22.23 -2.24 -2.68
N THR A 139 -22.68 -2.95 -1.65
CA THR A 139 -21.96 -3.06 -0.37
C THR A 139 -20.60 -3.72 -0.57
N ALA A 140 -20.52 -4.77 -1.40
CA ALA A 140 -19.25 -5.42 -1.72
C ALA A 140 -18.29 -4.45 -2.45
N PHE A 141 -18.78 -3.64 -3.38
CA PHE A 141 -17.97 -2.62 -4.04
C PHE A 141 -17.43 -1.58 -3.04
N ILE A 142 -18.28 -1.02 -2.18
CA ILE A 142 -17.84 -0.05 -1.16
C ILE A 142 -16.84 -0.68 -0.18
N LEU A 143 -17.04 -1.95 0.20
CA LEU A 143 -16.07 -2.68 1.01
C LEU A 143 -14.70 -2.79 0.33
N THR A 144 -14.65 -3.04 -0.99
CA THR A 144 -13.35 -3.05 -1.71
C THR A 144 -12.67 -1.68 -1.70
N ALA A 145 -13.43 -0.58 -1.79
CA ALA A 145 -12.89 0.77 -1.66
C ALA A 145 -12.36 1.05 -0.25
N ILE A 146 -13.10 0.68 0.79
CA ILE A 146 -12.67 0.80 2.19
C ILE A 146 -11.36 0.03 2.41
N LEU A 147 -11.27 -1.21 1.91
CA LEU A 147 -10.06 -2.03 2.04
C LEU A 147 -8.86 -1.40 1.32
N CYS A 148 -9.04 -0.95 0.07
CA CYS A 148 -7.99 -0.28 -0.69
C CYS A 148 -7.44 0.95 0.04
N LEU A 149 -8.33 1.84 0.48
CA LEU A 149 -7.96 3.07 1.17
C LEU A 149 -7.30 2.78 2.54
N SER A 150 -7.83 1.79 3.27
CA SER A 150 -7.28 1.40 4.57
C SER A 150 -5.89 0.77 4.45
N PHE A 151 -5.66 -0.08 3.44
CA PHE A 151 -4.35 -0.67 3.20
C PHE A 151 -3.32 0.37 2.80
N SER A 152 -3.67 1.33 1.93
CA SER A 152 -2.81 2.47 1.60
C SER A 152 -2.47 3.33 2.82
N ALA A 153 -3.49 3.72 3.62
CA ALA A 153 -3.28 4.53 4.82
C ALA A 153 -2.39 3.81 5.85
N CYS A 154 -2.59 2.50 6.05
CA CYS A 154 -1.75 1.67 6.91
C CYS A 154 -0.32 1.55 6.37
N TYR A 155 -0.15 1.36 5.06
CA TYR A 155 1.16 1.32 4.42
C TYR A 155 1.94 2.60 4.70
N HIS A 156 1.39 3.76 4.32
CA HIS A 156 2.04 5.07 4.51
C HIS A 156 2.31 5.41 5.97
N THR A 157 1.48 4.91 6.89
CA THR A 157 1.70 5.04 8.34
C THR A 157 2.89 4.19 8.80
N LEU A 158 2.99 2.94 8.32
CA LEU A 158 3.93 1.93 8.80
C LEU A 158 5.25 1.86 8.00
N THR A 159 5.46 2.72 6.98
CA THR A 159 6.69 2.73 6.17
C THR A 159 7.97 2.91 6.99
N ASN A 160 7.91 3.61 8.13
CA ASN A 160 9.07 3.83 9.00
C ASN A 160 9.26 2.73 10.06
N HIS A 161 8.52 1.62 10.01
CA HIS A 161 8.61 0.57 11.03
C HIS A 161 9.89 -0.27 10.90
N SER A 162 9.93 -1.15 9.90
CA SER A 162 11.06 -2.02 9.59
C SER A 162 10.92 -2.51 8.16
N VAL A 163 12.03 -2.97 7.56
CA VAL A 163 12.05 -3.47 6.16
C VAL A 163 10.96 -4.52 5.91
N ALA A 164 10.74 -5.44 6.87
CA ALA A 164 9.75 -6.51 6.72
C ALA A 164 8.31 -5.98 6.74
N VAL A 165 8.02 -5.03 7.62
CA VAL A 165 6.67 -4.45 7.76
C VAL A 165 6.36 -3.55 6.57
N ASP A 166 7.31 -2.71 6.16
CA ASP A 166 7.19 -1.86 4.95
C ASP A 166 6.87 -2.70 3.71
N ASN A 167 7.64 -3.76 3.45
CA ASN A 167 7.40 -4.65 2.32
C ASN A 167 6.06 -5.42 2.41
N LEU A 168 5.64 -5.82 3.61
CA LEU A 168 4.34 -6.49 3.79
C LEU A 168 3.19 -5.56 3.44
N TRP A 169 3.19 -4.36 4.01
CA TRP A 169 2.10 -3.40 3.79
C TRP A 169 2.10 -2.83 2.38
N LEU A 170 3.27 -2.70 1.73
CA LEU A 170 3.33 -2.37 0.31
C LEU A 170 2.61 -3.41 -0.55
N ARG A 171 2.75 -4.70 -0.23
CA ARG A 171 2.04 -5.77 -0.94
C ARG A 171 0.54 -5.73 -0.67
N LEU A 172 0.14 -5.48 0.58
CA LEU A 172 -1.27 -5.33 0.93
C LEU A 172 -1.90 -4.11 0.23
N ASP A 173 -1.16 -3.02 0.08
CA ASP A 173 -1.59 -1.84 -0.67
C ASP A 173 -1.85 -2.18 -2.14
N PHE A 174 -0.94 -2.92 -2.79
CA PHE A 174 -1.19 -3.44 -4.15
C PHE A 174 -2.41 -4.36 -4.22
N VAL A 175 -2.61 -5.26 -3.23
CA VAL A 175 -3.82 -6.09 -3.16
C VAL A 175 -5.07 -5.21 -3.04
N GLY A 176 -5.01 -4.13 -2.28
CA GLY A 176 -6.08 -3.14 -2.17
C GLY A 176 -6.50 -2.56 -3.52
N ILE A 177 -5.54 -2.11 -4.32
CA ILE A 177 -5.78 -1.57 -5.68
C ILE A 177 -6.45 -2.63 -6.57
N ILE A 178 -5.99 -3.88 -6.52
CA ILE A 178 -6.57 -4.97 -7.32
C ILE A 178 -8.01 -5.26 -6.88
N LEU A 179 -8.27 -5.34 -5.57
CA LEU A 179 -9.60 -5.59 -5.04
C LEU A 179 -10.58 -4.49 -5.44
N LEU A 180 -10.18 -3.23 -5.35
CA LEU A 180 -10.99 -2.10 -5.79
C LEU A 180 -11.28 -2.17 -7.29
N THR A 181 -10.26 -2.43 -8.11
CA THR A 181 -10.41 -2.56 -9.56
C THR A 181 -11.38 -3.68 -9.93
N VAL A 182 -11.22 -4.86 -9.32
CA VAL A 182 -12.12 -6.01 -9.54
C VAL A 182 -13.53 -5.70 -9.05
N GLY A 183 -13.68 -5.05 -7.88
CA GLY A 183 -14.97 -4.65 -7.34
C GLY A 183 -15.72 -3.68 -8.23
N ASP A 184 -15.02 -2.68 -8.76
CA ASP A 184 -15.57 -1.71 -9.73
C ASP A 184 -16.10 -2.42 -10.97
N PHE A 185 -15.29 -3.28 -11.60
CA PHE A 185 -15.73 -4.04 -12.76
C PHE A 185 -16.87 -5.00 -12.47
N VAL A 186 -16.84 -5.74 -11.35
CA VAL A 186 -17.90 -6.68 -11.01
C VAL A 186 -19.24 -5.96 -10.88
N SER A 187 -19.26 -4.81 -10.19
CA SER A 187 -20.47 -4.00 -10.03
C SER A 187 -20.90 -3.33 -11.33
N GLY A 188 -19.99 -2.74 -12.11
CA GLY A 188 -20.29 -2.15 -13.41
C GLY A 188 -20.84 -3.16 -14.42
N ILE A 189 -20.21 -4.33 -14.55
CA ILE A 189 -20.67 -5.43 -15.42
C ILE A 189 -22.05 -5.92 -14.98
N TYR A 190 -22.32 -5.97 -13.66
CA TYR A 190 -23.63 -6.34 -13.15
C TYR A 190 -24.74 -5.41 -13.65
N MET A 191 -24.48 -4.10 -13.60
CA MET A 191 -25.44 -3.08 -14.04
C MET A 191 -25.61 -3.08 -15.56
N VAL A 192 -24.50 -3.15 -16.32
CA VAL A 192 -24.54 -3.15 -17.80
C VAL A 192 -25.24 -4.37 -18.36
N PHE A 193 -24.89 -5.57 -17.88
CA PHE A 193 -25.41 -6.84 -18.38
C PHE A 193 -26.45 -7.44 -17.43
N TRP A 194 -27.28 -6.58 -16.83
CA TRP A 194 -28.29 -6.99 -15.86
C TRP A 194 -29.18 -8.13 -16.39
N CYS A 195 -29.74 -7.94 -17.59
CA CYS A 195 -30.60 -8.91 -18.26
C CYS A 195 -29.81 -10.06 -18.92
N GLU A 196 -28.53 -9.84 -19.23
CA GLU A 196 -27.69 -10.74 -20.03
C GLU A 196 -26.78 -11.61 -19.15
N ARG A 197 -27.36 -12.64 -18.54
CA ARG A 197 -26.65 -13.50 -17.58
C ARG A 197 -25.36 -14.13 -18.13
N VAL A 198 -25.38 -14.60 -19.37
CA VAL A 198 -24.22 -15.27 -19.98
C VAL A 198 -23.06 -14.29 -20.15
N LEU A 199 -23.33 -13.09 -20.68
CA LEU A 199 -22.31 -12.06 -20.86
C LEU A 199 -21.72 -11.59 -19.54
N ARG A 200 -22.56 -11.39 -18.53
CA ARG A 200 -22.11 -11.06 -17.17
C ARG A 200 -21.14 -12.11 -16.63
N ILE A 201 -21.45 -13.40 -16.75
CA ILE A 201 -20.56 -14.47 -16.28
C ILE A 201 -19.23 -14.46 -17.04
N ILE A 202 -19.25 -14.30 -18.36
CA ILE A 202 -18.03 -14.26 -19.19
C ILE A 202 -17.11 -13.11 -18.72
N TYR A 203 -17.64 -11.90 -18.59
CA TYR A 203 -16.83 -10.74 -18.20
C TYR A 203 -16.42 -10.77 -16.72
N TRP A 204 -17.25 -11.32 -15.83
CA TRP A 204 -16.84 -11.58 -14.45
C TRP A 204 -15.68 -12.58 -14.39
N SER A 205 -15.74 -13.68 -15.14
CA SER A 205 -14.63 -14.65 -15.22
C SER A 205 -13.36 -14.01 -15.77
N MET A 206 -13.49 -13.14 -16.78
CA MET A 206 -12.36 -12.39 -17.33
C MET A 206 -11.69 -11.53 -16.26
N ILE A 207 -12.45 -10.66 -15.57
CA ILE A 207 -11.85 -9.72 -14.61
C ILE A 207 -11.32 -10.42 -13.36
N LEU A 208 -12.01 -11.45 -12.86
CA LEU A 208 -11.52 -12.25 -11.74
C LEU A 208 -10.21 -12.97 -12.13
N GLY A 209 -10.13 -13.49 -13.35
CA GLY A 209 -8.90 -14.09 -13.88
C GLY A 209 -7.74 -13.10 -13.95
N LEU A 210 -7.98 -11.89 -14.46
CA LEU A 210 -6.99 -10.81 -14.49
C LEU A 210 -6.56 -10.40 -13.07
N GLY A 211 -7.50 -10.27 -12.13
CA GLY A 211 -7.20 -9.94 -10.73
C GLY A 211 -6.33 -11.00 -10.04
N VAL A 212 -6.60 -12.29 -10.27
CA VAL A 212 -5.75 -13.38 -9.74
C VAL A 212 -4.35 -13.33 -10.35
N LEU A 213 -4.24 -13.09 -11.66
CA LEU A 213 -2.96 -12.93 -12.34
C LEU A 213 -2.17 -11.75 -11.76
N ASP A 214 -2.81 -10.60 -11.60
CA ASP A 214 -2.24 -9.40 -11.01
C ASP A 214 -1.75 -9.67 -9.58
N ILE A 215 -2.54 -10.33 -8.72
CA ILE A 215 -2.10 -10.71 -7.36
C ILE A 215 -0.83 -11.56 -7.43
N GLY A 216 -0.80 -12.59 -8.28
CA GLY A 216 0.37 -13.46 -8.43
C GLY A 216 1.62 -12.72 -8.89
N MET A 217 1.47 -11.76 -9.81
CA MET A 217 2.57 -10.96 -10.34
C MET A 217 3.03 -9.88 -9.34
N LEU A 218 2.12 -9.19 -8.67
CA LEU A 218 2.41 -8.01 -7.85
C LEU A 218 2.83 -8.35 -6.42
N VAL A 219 2.31 -9.44 -5.86
CA VAL A 219 2.67 -9.92 -4.51
C VAL A 219 3.91 -10.83 -4.57
N GLY A 220 4.19 -11.42 -5.73
CA GLY A 220 5.33 -12.29 -5.94
C GLY A 220 6.68 -11.61 -5.65
N PRO A 221 7.64 -12.31 -5.01
CA PRO A 221 8.93 -11.71 -4.62
C PRO A 221 9.79 -11.28 -5.82
N LYS A 222 9.54 -11.85 -7.01
CA LYS A 222 10.31 -11.62 -8.23
C LYS A 222 10.14 -10.20 -8.80
N PHE A 223 8.97 -9.58 -8.61
CA PHE A 223 8.60 -8.31 -9.23
C PHE A 223 8.60 -7.14 -8.24
N GLN A 224 9.42 -7.26 -7.18
CA GLN A 224 9.57 -6.27 -6.12
C GLN A 224 10.71 -5.28 -6.42
N GLY A 225 10.68 -4.11 -5.77
CA GLY A 225 11.70 -3.08 -5.90
C GLY A 225 11.43 -2.04 -6.98
N ARG A 226 12.36 -1.09 -7.12
CA ARG A 226 12.19 0.13 -7.96
C ARG A 226 12.21 -0.15 -9.45
N SER A 227 13.04 -1.09 -9.91
CA SER A 227 13.16 -1.45 -11.34
C SER A 227 11.85 -1.95 -11.95
N TRP A 228 11.03 -2.64 -11.14
CA TRP A 228 9.74 -3.22 -11.55
C TRP A 228 8.55 -2.26 -11.40
N ARG A 229 8.76 -1.03 -10.93
CA ARG A 229 7.67 -0.04 -10.76
C ARG A 229 6.86 0.17 -12.04
N ARG A 230 7.55 0.32 -13.18
CA ARG A 230 6.90 0.49 -14.49
C ARG A 230 6.03 -0.72 -14.85
N PHE A 231 6.55 -1.93 -14.64
CA PHE A 231 5.80 -3.16 -14.90
C PHE A 231 4.53 -3.24 -14.06
N ARG A 232 4.61 -2.93 -12.75
CA ARG A 232 3.44 -2.92 -11.88
C ARG A 232 2.36 -1.95 -12.35
N VAL A 233 2.77 -0.74 -12.73
CA VAL A 233 1.85 0.26 -13.30
C VAL A 233 1.20 -0.26 -14.59
N MET A 234 1.97 -0.90 -15.48
CA MET A 234 1.43 -1.48 -16.72
C MET A 234 0.43 -2.61 -16.46
N CYS A 235 0.62 -3.42 -15.42
CA CYS A 235 -0.38 -4.42 -15.00
C CYS A 235 -1.71 -3.76 -14.62
N PHE A 236 -1.68 -2.78 -13.72
CA PHE A 236 -2.89 -2.05 -13.31
C PHE A 236 -3.58 -1.34 -14.48
N VAL A 237 -2.80 -0.65 -15.31
CA VAL A 237 -3.33 0.04 -16.50
C VAL A 237 -3.92 -0.99 -17.48
N GLY A 238 -3.24 -2.11 -17.73
CA GLY A 238 -3.75 -3.17 -18.61
C GLY A 238 -5.08 -3.74 -18.14
N THR A 239 -5.20 -4.02 -16.84
CA THR A 239 -6.45 -4.49 -16.23
C THR A 239 -7.55 -3.43 -16.32
N GLY A 240 -7.24 -2.15 -16.07
CA GLY A 240 -8.19 -1.05 -16.27
C GLY A 240 -8.66 -0.90 -17.72
N LEU A 241 -7.74 -0.97 -18.69
CA LEU A 241 -8.05 -0.88 -20.12
C LEU A 241 -8.90 -2.08 -20.61
N SER A 242 -8.87 -3.22 -19.92
CA SER A 242 -9.75 -4.35 -20.25
C SER A 242 -11.24 -4.00 -20.16
N GLY A 243 -11.59 -2.95 -19.40
CA GLY A 243 -12.94 -2.40 -19.29
C GLY A 243 -13.56 -1.88 -20.58
N PHE A 244 -12.75 -1.53 -21.58
CA PHE A 244 -13.27 -1.14 -22.89
C PHE A 244 -13.99 -2.30 -23.61
N ALA A 245 -13.63 -3.56 -23.33
CA ALA A 245 -14.27 -4.72 -23.95
C ALA A 245 -15.75 -4.88 -23.57
N PRO A 246 -16.14 -4.95 -22.27
CA PRO A 246 -17.55 -5.00 -21.89
C PRO A 246 -18.31 -3.73 -22.28
N LEU A 247 -17.68 -2.54 -22.24
CA LEU A 247 -18.33 -1.29 -22.66
C LEU A 247 -18.66 -1.30 -24.16
N ALA A 248 -17.70 -1.64 -25.02
CA ALA A 248 -17.90 -1.72 -26.46
C ALA A 248 -18.97 -2.76 -26.84
N HIS A 249 -18.95 -3.93 -26.17
CA HIS A 249 -19.96 -4.96 -26.39
C HIS A 249 -21.34 -4.51 -25.93
N GLY A 250 -21.45 -3.81 -24.80
CA GLY A 250 -22.69 -3.20 -24.35
C GLY A 250 -23.24 -2.15 -25.32
N ILE A 251 -22.38 -1.29 -25.88
CA ILE A 251 -22.77 -0.30 -26.91
C ILE A 251 -23.31 -1.00 -28.16
N TYR A 252 -22.65 -2.07 -28.60
CA TYR A 252 -23.08 -2.83 -29.77
C TYR A 252 -24.47 -3.47 -29.57
N LEU A 253 -24.74 -4.02 -28.38
CA LEU A 253 -26.00 -4.73 -28.10
C LEU A 253 -27.17 -3.79 -27.80
N PHE A 254 -26.95 -2.78 -26.96
CA PHE A 254 -28.02 -1.93 -26.43
C PHE A 254 -28.14 -0.58 -27.14
N GLY A 255 -27.12 -0.21 -27.93
CA GLY A 255 -27.01 1.10 -28.54
C GLY A 255 -26.49 2.16 -27.58
N TRP A 256 -25.90 3.22 -28.15
CA TRP A 256 -25.27 4.31 -27.39
C TRP A 256 -26.21 4.97 -26.38
N SER A 257 -27.44 5.31 -26.79
CA SER A 257 -28.37 6.03 -25.93
C SER A 257 -28.79 5.23 -24.69
N GLN A 258 -28.93 3.90 -24.80
CA GLN A 258 -29.30 3.06 -23.67
C GLN A 258 -28.10 2.86 -22.75
N MET A 259 -26.92 2.62 -23.32
CA MET A 259 -25.68 2.52 -22.54
C MET A 259 -25.40 3.76 -21.70
N MET A 260 -25.59 4.96 -22.26
CA MET A 260 -25.42 6.22 -21.53
C MET A 260 -26.32 6.33 -20.28
N LYS A 261 -27.49 5.69 -20.28
CA LYS A 261 -28.42 5.69 -19.14
C LYS A 261 -28.12 4.58 -18.13
N GLN A 262 -27.88 3.35 -18.60
CA GLN A 262 -27.80 2.18 -17.72
C GLN A 262 -26.41 1.93 -17.14
N SER A 263 -25.35 2.32 -17.86
CA SER A 263 -23.97 2.04 -17.44
C SER A 263 -23.35 3.15 -16.61
N GLY A 264 -23.94 4.35 -16.58
CA GLY A 264 -23.24 5.51 -16.01
C GLY A 264 -22.02 5.94 -16.82
N MET A 265 -21.93 5.58 -18.12
CA MET A 265 -20.83 5.91 -19.04
C MET A 265 -20.29 7.35 -18.95
N PRO A 266 -21.11 8.41 -18.76
CA PRO A 266 -20.58 9.76 -18.58
C PRO A 266 -19.59 9.87 -17.41
N TYR A 267 -19.84 9.14 -16.32
CA TYR A 267 -18.98 9.14 -15.13
C TYR A 267 -17.66 8.41 -15.42
N TYR A 268 -17.71 7.24 -16.06
CA TYR A 268 -16.48 6.52 -16.47
C TYR A 268 -15.62 7.31 -17.46
N LEU A 269 -16.25 8.04 -18.40
CA LEU A 269 -15.52 8.90 -19.32
C LEU A 269 -14.91 10.13 -18.63
N ALA A 270 -15.59 10.66 -17.61
CA ALA A 270 -15.02 11.73 -16.78
C ALA A 270 -13.83 11.22 -15.95
N GLU A 271 -13.94 10.01 -15.38
CA GLU A 271 -12.84 9.37 -14.64
C GLU A 271 -11.60 9.13 -15.52
N GLY A 272 -11.78 8.64 -16.75
CA GLY A 272 -10.68 8.40 -17.68
C GLY A 272 -10.11 9.65 -18.37
N GLY A 273 -10.80 10.79 -18.28
CA GLY A 273 -10.43 12.04 -18.94
C GLY A 273 -9.74 13.07 -18.04
N CYS A 274 -9.65 12.81 -16.74
CA CYS A 274 -8.97 13.66 -15.74
C CYS A 274 -7.58 13.10 -15.40
#